data_AF-A0A3N5IUH6-F1
#
_entry.id   AF-A0A3N5IUH6-F1
#
_cell.length_a   1.000
_cell.length_b   1.000
_cell.length_c   1.000
_cell.angle_alpha   90.00
_cell.angle_beta   90.00
_cell.angle_gamma   90.00
#
_symmetry.space_group_name_H-M   'P 1'
#
loop_
_entity.id
_entity.type
_entity.pdbx_description
1 polymer ?
#
loop_
_entity_poly.entity_id
_entity_poly.type
_entity_poly.pdbx_seq_one_letter_code
_entity_poly.pdbx_strand_id
1 'polypeptide(L)'
;MRAPSLVAVALLVHAVAGAGSHRVEVGRFTAPAEPQALPAGWEPLIFRKVPRPTRYTVVQDEVGWVLEARSEAAASALYHPLELELRAYPRLTWRWKIGNVLVKADARTKQGDDYPARVYVAFRYDPAQATAWERTKYGTYRLFYGTYPPHAALNYIWDTRLPVGATLDNAYTDRAKMIVVRSGGAEMGRWLTETRHVLDDYRRLFGGDPPPVAGVAVMTDTDDTGERAVAWYDALAFLPAE
;
A
#
# COMPACT_ATOMS: atom_id res chain seq x y z
N MET A 1 -77.59 -14.26 -5.72
CA MET A 1 -76.35 -13.46 -5.60
C MET A 1 -75.23 -14.36 -5.13
N ARG A 2 -74.28 -14.70 -6.02
CA ARG A 2 -73.08 -15.49 -5.70
C ARG A 2 -71.88 -14.56 -5.95
N ALA A 3 -71.07 -14.34 -4.91
CA ALA A 3 -69.88 -13.50 -4.99
C ALA A 3 -68.76 -14.20 -5.80
N PRO A 4 -68.00 -13.50 -6.65
CA PRO A 4 -66.87 -14.10 -7.34
C PRO A 4 -65.65 -14.12 -6.41
N SER A 5 -65.04 -15.30 -6.28
CA SER A 5 -63.77 -15.48 -5.57
C SER A 5 -62.62 -14.97 -6.44
N LEU A 6 -61.94 -13.91 -5.99
CA LEU A 6 -60.71 -13.40 -6.57
C LEU A 6 -59.56 -14.38 -6.31
N VAL A 7 -59.03 -15.00 -7.37
CA VAL A 7 -57.78 -15.75 -7.32
C VAL A 7 -56.64 -14.73 -7.35
N ALA A 8 -55.97 -14.56 -6.21
CA ALA A 8 -54.76 -13.75 -6.12
C ALA A 8 -53.58 -14.52 -6.71
N VAL A 9 -53.07 -14.07 -7.85
CA VAL A 9 -51.82 -14.56 -8.44
C VAL A 9 -50.66 -13.99 -7.62
N ALA A 10 -50.01 -14.82 -6.82
CA ALA A 10 -48.79 -14.46 -6.12
C ALA A 10 -47.62 -14.40 -7.12
N LEU A 11 -47.21 -13.19 -7.48
CA LEU A 11 -45.95 -12.95 -8.20
C LEU A 11 -44.78 -13.23 -7.26
N LEU A 12 -44.16 -14.39 -7.42
CA LEU A 12 -42.90 -14.73 -6.77
C LEU A 12 -41.78 -13.89 -7.42
N VAL A 13 -41.48 -12.72 -6.86
CA VAL A 13 -40.28 -11.96 -7.19
C VAL A 13 -39.09 -12.75 -6.65
N HIS A 14 -38.42 -13.49 -7.53
CA HIS A 14 -37.11 -14.04 -7.22
C HIS A 14 -36.13 -12.87 -7.18
N ALA A 15 -35.82 -12.40 -5.97
CA ALA A 15 -34.67 -11.55 -5.77
C ALA A 15 -33.43 -12.38 -6.13
N VAL A 16 -32.86 -12.12 -7.30
CA VAL A 16 -31.50 -12.54 -7.61
C VAL A 16 -30.61 -11.77 -6.64
N ALA A 17 -30.21 -12.43 -5.55
CA ALA A 17 -29.16 -11.93 -4.69
C ALA A 17 -27.87 -11.93 -5.53
N GLY A 18 -27.49 -10.77 -6.06
CA GLY A 18 -26.15 -10.57 -6.59
C GLY A 18 -25.17 -10.83 -5.46
N ALA A 19 -24.35 -11.89 -5.59
CA ALA A 19 -23.22 -12.11 -4.69
C ALA A 19 -22.31 -10.87 -4.78
N GLY A 20 -22.38 -10.01 -3.77
CA GLY A 20 -21.60 -8.79 -3.70
C GLY A 20 -20.13 -9.09 -3.41
N SER A 21 -19.41 -9.62 -4.39
CA SER A 21 -17.95 -9.81 -4.36
C SER A 21 -17.24 -8.52 -4.81
N HIS A 22 -17.56 -7.40 -4.18
CA HIS A 22 -16.95 -6.12 -4.54
C HIS A 22 -15.62 -5.98 -3.79
N ARG A 23 -14.51 -6.12 -4.52
CA ARG A 23 -13.19 -5.67 -4.07
C ARG A 23 -13.24 -4.20 -3.66
N VAL A 24 -12.40 -3.82 -2.70
CA VAL A 24 -12.23 -2.41 -2.30
C VAL A 24 -11.11 -1.80 -3.14
N GLU A 25 -11.48 -0.99 -4.12
CA GLU A 25 -10.54 -0.26 -4.98
C GLU A 25 -9.87 0.88 -4.19
N VAL A 26 -8.54 1.02 -4.34
CA VAL A 26 -7.71 2.03 -3.66
C VAL A 26 -6.93 2.88 -4.66
N GLY A 27 -6.38 2.25 -5.70
CA GLY A 27 -5.44 2.89 -6.62
C GLY A 27 -5.74 2.59 -8.07
N ARG A 28 -6.98 2.86 -8.50
CA ARG A 28 -7.37 2.87 -9.92
C ARG A 28 -7.36 4.32 -10.41
N PHE A 29 -6.42 4.66 -11.27
CA PHE A 29 -6.20 6.05 -11.69
C PHE A 29 -6.98 6.39 -12.96
N THR A 30 -7.35 7.66 -13.08
CA THR A 30 -8.03 8.24 -14.26
C THR A 30 -7.31 9.51 -14.69
N ALA A 31 -7.70 10.09 -15.83
CA ALA A 31 -7.17 11.38 -16.27
C ALA A 31 -7.21 12.41 -15.12
N PRO A 32 -6.10 13.09 -14.83
CA PRO A 32 -6.07 14.06 -13.75
C PRO A 32 -6.86 15.31 -14.14
N ALA A 33 -7.48 15.97 -13.16
CA ALA A 33 -8.23 17.22 -13.40
C ALA A 33 -7.31 18.35 -13.88
N GLU A 34 -6.05 18.34 -13.44
CA GLU A 34 -4.99 19.27 -13.85
C GLU A 34 -3.66 18.50 -14.01
N PRO A 35 -2.70 18.97 -14.82
CA PRO A 35 -1.47 18.23 -15.15
C PRO A 35 -0.61 17.75 -13.96
N GLN A 36 -0.78 18.32 -12.76
CA GLN A 36 -0.03 17.97 -11.56
C GLN A 36 -0.93 17.61 -10.37
N ALA A 37 -2.23 17.46 -10.60
CA ALA A 37 -3.15 17.06 -9.54
C ALA A 37 -2.81 15.64 -9.07
N LEU A 38 -2.73 15.46 -7.76
CA LEU A 38 -2.66 14.12 -7.17
C LEU A 38 -3.98 13.38 -7.40
N PRO A 39 -3.95 12.03 -7.47
CA PRO A 39 -5.18 11.25 -7.52
C PRO A 39 -6.13 11.56 -6.35
N ALA A 40 -7.43 11.54 -6.60
CA ALA A 40 -8.43 11.74 -5.55
C ALA A 40 -8.25 10.71 -4.42
N GLY A 41 -8.32 11.15 -3.16
CA GLY A 41 -8.13 10.30 -1.99
C GLY A 41 -6.67 10.02 -1.62
N TRP A 42 -5.70 10.47 -2.41
CA TRP A 42 -4.27 10.31 -2.11
C TRP A 42 -3.65 11.60 -1.59
N GLU A 43 -2.87 11.48 -0.51
CA GLU A 43 -2.24 12.59 0.21
C GLU A 43 -0.71 12.39 0.25
N PRO A 44 0.09 13.48 0.12
CA PRO A 44 1.53 13.38 0.24
C PRO A 44 1.95 13.18 1.70
N LEU A 45 2.81 12.19 1.96
CA LEU A 45 3.50 12.00 3.23
C LEU A 45 4.96 12.46 3.10
N ILE A 46 5.24 13.64 3.65
CA ILE A 46 6.53 14.32 3.50
C ILE A 46 7.45 14.02 4.69
N PHE A 47 8.69 13.60 4.41
CA PHE A 47 9.71 13.38 5.44
C PHE A 47 10.54 14.64 5.64
N ARG A 48 10.33 15.32 6.77
CA ARG A 48 10.96 16.64 7.06
C ARG A 48 12.49 16.66 7.01
N LYS A 49 13.15 15.51 7.18
CA LYS A 49 14.61 15.38 7.13
C LYS A 49 15.16 15.18 5.72
N VAL A 50 14.29 14.93 4.76
CA VAL A 50 14.66 14.70 3.37
C VAL A 50 14.42 16.00 2.60
N PRO A 51 15.46 16.60 1.98
CA PRO A 51 15.32 17.92 1.35
C PRO A 51 14.35 17.96 0.16
N ARG A 52 14.15 16.83 -0.51
CA ARG A 52 13.34 16.73 -1.73
C ARG A 52 12.34 15.59 -1.63
N PRO A 53 11.05 15.82 -1.93
CA PRO A 53 10.07 14.76 -2.04
C PRO A 53 10.18 14.04 -3.39
N THR A 54 9.74 12.79 -3.41
CA THR A 54 9.45 12.06 -4.66
C THR A 54 8.34 12.76 -5.42
N ARG A 55 8.49 12.92 -6.73
CA ARG A 55 7.46 13.50 -7.61
C ARG A 55 6.48 12.42 -8.02
N TYR A 56 5.20 12.64 -7.73
CA TYR A 56 4.10 11.79 -8.14
C TYR A 56 3.27 12.49 -9.23
N THR A 57 2.91 11.78 -10.30
CA THR A 57 2.10 12.34 -11.39
C THR A 57 1.28 11.24 -12.04
N VAL A 58 0.01 11.51 -12.37
CA VAL A 58 -0.80 10.58 -13.16
C VAL A 58 -0.51 10.79 -14.64
N VAL A 59 -0.07 9.73 -15.31
CA VAL A 59 0.36 9.75 -16.71
C VAL A 59 -0.37 8.69 -17.53
N GLN A 60 -0.46 8.91 -18.85
CA GLN A 60 -0.94 7.89 -19.77
C GLN A 60 0.19 6.89 -20.04
N ASP A 61 -0.10 5.61 -19.89
CA ASP A 61 0.78 4.48 -20.21
C ASP A 61 0.01 3.44 -21.07
N GLU A 62 0.67 2.37 -21.51
CA GLU A 62 0.08 1.33 -22.37
C GLU A 62 -1.13 0.63 -21.73
N VAL A 63 -1.24 0.66 -20.40
CA VAL A 63 -2.34 0.04 -19.64
C VAL A 63 -3.42 1.01 -19.18
N GLY A 64 -3.32 2.29 -19.58
CA GLY A 64 -4.24 3.36 -19.21
C GLY A 64 -3.57 4.44 -18.36
N TRP A 65 -4.37 5.12 -17.53
CA TRP A 65 -3.87 6.12 -16.60
C TRP A 65 -3.23 5.42 -15.39
N VAL A 66 -2.00 5.80 -15.06
CA VAL A 66 -1.21 5.19 -13.99
C VAL A 66 -0.51 6.24 -13.17
N LEU A 67 -0.16 5.92 -11.93
CA LEU A 67 0.62 6.79 -11.06
C LEU A 67 2.11 6.55 -11.31
N GLU A 68 2.80 7.54 -11.86
CA GLU A 68 4.26 7.56 -11.98
C GLU A 68 4.88 8.20 -10.72
N ALA A 69 5.92 7.57 -10.19
CA ALA A 69 6.77 8.10 -9.13
C ALA A 69 8.19 8.28 -9.67
N ARG A 70 8.75 9.49 -9.54
CA ARG A 70 10.13 9.82 -9.89
C ARG A 70 10.87 10.31 -8.66
N SER A 71 11.94 9.61 -8.30
CA SER A 71 12.81 9.95 -7.17
C SER A 71 14.24 10.21 -7.64
N GLU A 72 14.86 11.26 -7.11
CA GLU A 72 16.26 11.64 -7.35
C GLU A 72 16.86 12.25 -6.08
N ALA A 73 17.64 11.45 -5.35
CA ALA A 73 18.11 11.79 -4.00
C ALA A 73 16.98 12.42 -3.16
N ALA A 74 15.85 11.71 -3.15
CA ALA A 74 14.57 12.19 -2.66
C ALA A 74 13.76 11.05 -2.01
N ALA A 75 12.85 11.43 -1.11
CA ALA A 75 11.89 10.51 -0.53
C ALA A 75 10.65 11.23 -0.03
N SER A 76 9.50 10.70 -0.43
CA SER A 76 8.19 10.91 0.16
C SER A 76 7.31 9.72 -0.23
N ALA A 77 6.30 9.42 0.57
CA ALA A 77 5.27 8.47 0.17
C ALA A 77 4.04 9.21 -0.35
N LEU A 78 3.23 8.52 -1.16
CA LEU A 78 1.87 8.93 -1.45
C LEU A 78 0.94 7.95 -0.72
N TYR A 79 0.05 8.48 0.13
CA TYR A 79 -0.75 7.72 1.08
C TYR A 79 -2.24 7.84 0.79
N HIS A 80 -2.97 6.73 0.81
CA HIS A 80 -4.42 6.70 0.74
C HIS A 80 -4.99 6.21 2.08
N PRO A 81 -5.61 7.08 2.90
CA PRO A 81 -6.29 6.65 4.12
C PRO A 81 -7.48 5.75 3.79
N LEU A 82 -7.65 4.68 4.55
CA LEU A 82 -8.85 3.83 4.50
C LEU A 82 -8.95 3.00 5.78
N GLU A 83 -10.15 2.71 6.25
CA GLU A 83 -10.35 1.75 7.36
C GLU A 83 -10.89 0.44 6.81
N LEU A 84 -10.19 -0.68 7.08
CA LEU A 84 -10.53 -1.98 6.53
C LEU A 84 -10.13 -3.13 7.45
N GLU A 85 -11.04 -4.10 7.60
CA GLU A 85 -10.83 -5.33 8.36
C GLU A 85 -10.23 -6.43 7.49
N LEU A 86 -9.03 -6.90 7.84
CA LEU A 86 -8.36 -7.97 7.10
C LEU A 86 -9.04 -9.33 7.22
N ARG A 87 -9.95 -9.53 8.18
CA ARG A 87 -10.78 -10.75 8.20
C ARG A 87 -11.79 -10.78 7.04
N ALA A 88 -12.31 -9.61 6.65
CA ALA A 88 -13.24 -9.48 5.55
C ALA A 88 -12.52 -9.35 4.21
N TYR A 89 -11.33 -8.71 4.19
CA TYR A 89 -10.54 -8.48 2.99
C TYR A 89 -9.06 -8.83 3.21
N PRO A 90 -8.70 -10.11 3.26
CA PRO A 90 -7.38 -10.54 3.72
C PRO A 90 -6.26 -10.34 2.69
N ARG A 91 -6.60 -10.09 1.43
CA ARG A 91 -5.64 -10.02 0.33
C ARG A 91 -5.56 -8.62 -0.26
N LEU A 92 -4.36 -8.15 -0.54
CA LEU A 92 -4.08 -6.95 -1.33
C LEU A 92 -3.53 -7.37 -2.69
N THR A 93 -4.09 -6.83 -3.76
CA THR A 93 -3.56 -6.94 -5.12
C THR A 93 -3.13 -5.56 -5.62
N TRP A 94 -2.07 -5.51 -6.42
CA TRP A 94 -1.64 -4.28 -7.09
C TRP A 94 -0.86 -4.61 -8.37
N ARG A 95 -0.64 -3.58 -9.19
CA ARG A 95 0.28 -3.62 -10.31
C ARG A 95 1.38 -2.60 -10.13
N TRP A 96 2.57 -2.96 -10.58
CA TRP A 96 3.69 -2.05 -10.65
C TRP A 96 4.62 -2.35 -11.83
N LYS A 97 5.44 -1.37 -12.17
CA LYS A 97 6.53 -1.45 -13.15
C LYS A 97 7.67 -0.60 -12.62
N ILE A 98 8.91 -1.04 -12.77
CA ILE A 98 10.09 -0.23 -12.46
C ILE A 98 10.85 0.11 -13.74
N GLY A 99 11.44 1.31 -13.80
CA GLY A 99 12.26 1.77 -14.91
C GLY A 99 13.74 1.41 -14.75
N ASN A 100 14.20 1.24 -13.51
CA ASN A 100 15.57 0.86 -13.17
C ASN A 100 15.65 0.23 -11.78
N VAL A 101 16.73 -0.52 -11.54
CA VAL A 101 17.15 -0.95 -10.20
C VAL A 101 18.10 0.09 -9.59
N LEU A 102 18.33 -0.01 -8.29
CA LEU A 102 19.24 0.84 -7.52
C LEU A 102 20.52 0.07 -7.21
N VAL A 103 21.63 0.46 -7.83
CA VAL A 103 22.86 -0.34 -7.83
C VAL A 103 23.49 -0.36 -6.43
N LYS A 104 23.39 0.75 -5.70
CA LYS A 104 23.98 0.90 -4.36
C LYS A 104 23.05 0.39 -3.26
N ALA A 105 21.75 0.27 -3.53
CA ALA A 105 20.77 -0.16 -2.55
C ALA A 105 21.10 -1.51 -1.92
N ASP A 106 20.95 -1.57 -0.60
CA ASP A 106 21.11 -2.75 0.24
C ASP A 106 20.20 -2.62 1.45
N ALA A 107 19.04 -3.27 1.37
CA ALA A 107 18.00 -3.25 2.39
C ALA A 107 18.46 -3.68 3.80
N ARG A 108 19.63 -4.31 3.91
CA ARG A 108 20.23 -4.72 5.20
C ARG A 108 20.93 -3.56 5.92
N THR A 109 21.09 -2.40 5.26
CA THR A 109 21.85 -1.26 5.78
C THR A 109 21.04 0.02 5.67
N LYS A 110 21.20 0.95 6.62
CA LYS A 110 20.53 2.25 6.55
C LYS A 110 20.89 3.04 5.29
N GLN A 111 22.19 3.09 4.93
CA GLN A 111 22.66 3.82 3.74
C GLN A 111 22.22 3.20 2.41
N GLY A 112 21.54 2.05 2.45
CA GLY A 112 21.04 1.35 1.27
C GLY A 112 19.54 1.07 1.33
N ASP A 113 18.80 1.66 2.28
CA ASP A 113 17.35 1.43 2.48
C ASP A 113 16.48 2.19 1.46
N ASP A 114 16.92 2.20 0.20
CA ASP A 114 16.21 2.77 -0.94
C ASP A 114 15.65 1.69 -1.85
N TYR A 115 14.51 1.98 -2.46
CA TYR A 115 13.79 0.99 -3.27
C TYR A 115 13.21 1.63 -4.52
N PRO A 116 13.35 0.97 -5.69
CA PRO A 116 12.70 1.43 -6.91
C PRO A 116 11.17 1.44 -6.78
N ALA A 117 10.59 0.48 -6.05
CA ALA A 117 9.16 0.49 -5.74
C ALA A 117 8.81 -0.21 -4.42
N ARG A 118 7.85 0.37 -3.69
CA ARG A 118 7.29 -0.20 -2.45
C ARG A 118 5.80 0.08 -2.33
N VAL A 119 5.09 -0.87 -1.70
CA VAL A 119 3.70 -0.72 -1.25
C VAL A 119 3.62 -0.98 0.26
N TYR A 120 3.00 -0.05 0.97
CA TYR A 120 2.79 -0.09 2.42
C TYR A 120 1.36 -0.50 2.72
N VAL A 121 1.17 -1.33 3.76
CA VAL A 121 -0.10 -1.44 4.47
C VAL A 121 0.12 -0.97 5.90
N ALA A 122 -0.49 0.15 6.25
CA ALA A 122 -0.39 0.76 7.57
C ALA A 122 -1.53 0.27 8.44
N PHE A 123 -1.23 -0.12 9.68
CA PHE A 123 -2.22 -0.57 10.64
C PHE A 123 -2.51 0.51 11.68
N ARG A 124 -3.78 0.57 12.10
CA ARG A 124 -4.24 1.52 13.10
C ARG A 124 -3.44 1.36 14.39
N TYR A 125 -3.23 2.48 15.08
CA TYR A 125 -2.65 2.46 16.42
C TYR A 125 -3.57 1.78 17.43
N ASP A 126 -3.07 0.71 18.04
CA ASP A 126 -3.73 0.04 19.16
C ASP A 126 -2.92 0.24 20.47
N PRO A 127 -3.33 1.16 21.36
CA PRO A 127 -2.65 1.39 22.63
C PRO A 127 -2.68 0.18 23.59
N ALA A 128 -3.58 -0.79 23.39
CA ALA A 128 -3.61 -2.01 24.19
C ALA A 128 -2.47 -2.96 23.84
N GLN A 129 -2.00 -2.93 22.59
CA GLN A 129 -0.85 -3.70 22.11
C GLN A 129 0.49 -2.95 22.26
N ALA A 130 0.47 -1.64 22.56
CA ALA A 130 1.69 -0.87 22.78
C ALA A 130 2.39 -1.27 24.10
N THR A 131 3.70 -1.48 24.06
CA THR A 131 4.48 -1.75 25.27
C THR A 131 4.45 -0.55 26.23
N ALA A 132 4.66 -0.79 27.52
CA ALA A 132 4.65 0.29 28.53
C ALA A 132 5.67 1.40 28.22
N TRP A 133 6.81 1.07 27.61
CA TRP A 133 7.85 2.01 27.18
C TRP A 133 7.44 2.86 25.97
N GLU A 134 6.67 2.30 25.05
CA GLU A 134 6.18 3.01 23.86
C GLU A 134 5.10 4.04 24.19
N ARG A 135 4.28 3.76 25.21
CA ARG A 135 3.29 4.72 25.74
C ARG A 135 3.96 5.97 26.32
N THR A 136 5.17 5.86 26.86
CA THR A 136 5.90 7.00 27.48
C THR A 136 6.61 7.88 26.46
N LYS A 137 7.16 7.34 25.37
CA LYS A 137 7.78 8.14 24.28
C LYS A 137 6.78 8.81 23.32
N TYR A 138 5.50 8.46 23.45
CA TYR A 138 4.37 8.91 22.62
C TYR A 138 4.20 10.44 22.51
N GLY A 139 4.32 11.16 23.62
CA GLY A 139 4.14 12.62 23.64
C GLY A 139 5.18 13.37 22.79
N THR A 140 6.39 12.82 22.69
CA THR A 140 7.49 13.39 21.92
C THR A 140 7.43 13.07 20.42
N TYR A 141 6.95 11.90 20.00
CA TYR A 141 6.90 11.51 18.57
C TYR A 141 5.88 12.33 17.76
N ARG A 142 4.76 12.72 18.38
CA ARG A 142 3.73 13.59 17.75
C ARG A 142 4.29 14.97 17.35
N LEU A 143 5.25 15.50 18.12
CA LEU A 143 5.86 16.80 17.84
C LEU A 143 6.78 16.79 16.61
N PHE A 144 7.45 15.67 16.30
CA PHE A 144 8.45 15.61 15.23
C PHE A 144 7.87 15.26 13.85
N TYR A 145 6.86 14.39 13.77
CA TYR A 145 6.37 13.82 12.50
C TYR A 145 4.98 14.30 12.04
N GLY A 146 4.26 15.12 12.82
CA GLY A 146 3.02 15.78 12.38
C GLY A 146 1.76 14.89 12.30
N THR A 147 1.92 13.58 12.07
CA THR A 147 0.86 12.57 12.11
C THR A 147 1.36 11.31 12.83
N TYR A 148 0.45 10.59 13.49
CA TYR A 148 0.78 9.39 14.25
C TYR A 148 1.45 8.35 13.33
N PRO A 149 2.71 7.94 13.57
CA PRO A 149 3.26 6.81 12.84
C PRO A 149 2.39 5.57 13.16
N PRO A 150 2.07 4.72 12.17
CA PRO A 150 1.25 3.54 12.41
C PRO A 150 1.89 2.65 13.46
N HIS A 151 1.08 1.84 14.15
CA HIS A 151 1.62 0.90 15.15
C HIS A 151 2.58 -0.10 14.52
N ALA A 152 2.17 -0.56 13.35
CA ALA A 152 2.84 -1.54 12.53
C ALA A 152 2.60 -1.20 11.07
N ALA A 153 3.55 -1.54 10.21
CA ALA A 153 3.38 -1.47 8.76
C ALA A 153 4.02 -2.68 8.08
N LEU A 154 3.32 -3.24 7.10
CA LEU A 154 3.91 -4.19 6.14
C LEU A 154 4.38 -3.43 4.91
N ASN A 155 5.56 -3.79 4.41
CA ASN A 155 6.20 -3.18 3.25
C ASN A 155 6.49 -4.27 2.22
N TYR A 156 5.80 -4.23 1.09
CA TYR A 156 6.12 -5.10 -0.05
C TYR A 156 7.07 -4.37 -0.97
N ILE A 157 8.28 -4.89 -1.11
CA ILE A 157 9.38 -4.18 -1.75
C ILE A 157 9.85 -4.89 -3.03
N TRP A 158 10.25 -4.09 -4.01
CA TRP A 158 11.10 -4.54 -5.11
C TRP A 158 12.55 -4.27 -4.71
N ASP A 159 13.30 -5.32 -4.42
CA ASP A 159 14.70 -5.23 -3.99
C ASP A 159 15.68 -5.33 -5.19
N THR A 160 16.97 -5.10 -4.96
CA THR A 160 17.99 -5.28 -6.01
C THR A 160 18.85 -6.53 -5.78
N ARG A 161 19.01 -6.99 -4.54
CA ARG A 161 20.01 -7.98 -4.11
C ARG A 161 19.41 -9.17 -3.39
N LEU A 162 18.42 -8.96 -2.54
CA LEU A 162 17.82 -9.98 -1.70
C LEU A 162 16.91 -10.90 -2.51
N PRO A 163 16.84 -12.20 -2.20
CA PRO A 163 15.95 -13.12 -2.90
C PRO A 163 14.48 -12.79 -2.61
N VAL A 164 13.61 -13.06 -3.57
CA VAL A 164 12.15 -13.01 -3.37
C VAL A 164 11.76 -13.93 -2.21
N GLY A 165 10.89 -13.44 -1.34
CA GLY A 165 10.46 -14.10 -0.11
C GLY A 165 11.29 -13.74 1.13
N ALA A 166 12.44 -13.09 0.97
CA ALA A 166 13.20 -12.59 2.11
C ALA A 166 12.37 -11.58 2.92
N THR A 167 12.53 -11.62 4.24
CA THR A 167 11.89 -10.67 5.15
C THR A 167 12.90 -10.04 6.07
N LEU A 168 12.68 -8.77 6.39
CA LEU A 168 13.56 -8.01 7.28
C LEU A 168 12.79 -6.94 8.05
N ASP A 169 13.39 -6.50 9.14
CA ASP A 169 12.96 -5.31 9.86
C ASP A 169 13.47 -4.07 9.12
N ASN A 170 12.68 -3.00 9.12
CA ASN A 170 13.14 -1.75 8.52
C ASN A 170 14.35 -1.18 9.27
N ALA A 171 15.32 -0.68 8.52
CA ALA A 171 16.58 -0.19 9.06
C ALA A 171 16.39 0.98 10.05
N TYR A 172 15.28 1.73 9.94
CA TYR A 172 14.94 2.87 10.78
C TYR A 172 13.97 2.54 11.93
N THR A 173 13.19 1.46 11.84
CA THR A 173 12.21 1.07 12.87
C THR A 173 11.86 -0.42 12.85
N ASP A 174 11.66 -0.98 14.04
CA ASP A 174 11.11 -2.32 14.27
C ASP A 174 9.61 -2.45 13.97
N ARG A 175 8.90 -1.33 13.83
CA ARG A 175 7.45 -1.28 13.53
C ARG A 175 7.12 -1.56 12.08
N ALA A 176 8.10 -1.50 11.19
CA ALA A 176 7.92 -1.81 9.78
C ALA A 176 8.61 -3.14 9.47
N LYS A 177 7.83 -4.10 8.97
CA LYS A 177 8.34 -5.37 8.47
C LYS A 177 8.27 -5.36 6.96
N MET A 178 9.32 -5.82 6.32
CA MET A 178 9.47 -5.77 4.87
C MET A 178 9.52 -7.17 4.29
N ILE A 179 8.94 -7.33 3.11
CA ILE A 179 8.84 -8.57 2.38
C ILE A 179 9.27 -8.29 0.94
N VAL A 180 10.35 -8.93 0.52
CA VAL A 180 10.83 -8.87 -0.85
C VAL A 180 9.87 -9.67 -1.72
N VAL A 181 9.09 -8.99 -2.56
CA VAL A 181 8.15 -9.64 -3.48
C VAL A 181 8.70 -9.71 -4.91
N ARG A 182 9.65 -8.83 -5.24
CA ARG A 182 10.44 -8.84 -6.48
C ARG A 182 11.88 -8.47 -6.20
N SER A 183 12.79 -8.92 -7.07
CA SER A 183 14.21 -8.61 -6.93
C SER A 183 14.92 -8.55 -8.27
N GLY A 184 15.90 -7.64 -8.37
CA GLY A 184 16.77 -7.50 -9.53
C GLY A 184 16.07 -6.89 -10.74
N GLY A 185 16.78 -6.87 -11.87
CA GLY A 185 16.38 -6.15 -13.09
C GLY A 185 15.77 -7.01 -14.19
N ALA A 186 15.60 -8.32 -13.99
CA ALA A 186 15.15 -9.24 -15.05
C ALA A 186 13.74 -8.90 -15.59
N GLU A 187 12.87 -8.38 -14.74
CA GLU A 187 11.49 -8.00 -15.09
C GLU A 187 11.30 -6.48 -15.23
N MET A 188 12.41 -5.73 -15.33
CA MET A 188 12.38 -4.28 -15.50
C MET A 188 11.63 -3.87 -16.78
N GLY A 189 10.87 -2.78 -16.71
CA GLY A 189 10.07 -2.30 -17.85
C GLY A 189 8.79 -3.08 -18.11
N ARG A 190 8.50 -4.16 -17.35
CA ARG A 190 7.27 -4.95 -17.48
C ARG A 190 6.29 -4.59 -16.39
N TRP A 191 5.00 -4.54 -16.75
CA TRP A 191 3.94 -4.50 -15.74
C TRP A 191 3.75 -5.87 -15.11
N LEU A 192 3.86 -5.93 -13.79
CA LEU A 192 3.62 -7.13 -13.00
C LEU A 192 2.44 -6.92 -12.06
N THR A 193 1.70 -7.99 -11.81
CA THR A 193 0.66 -8.04 -10.79
C THR A 193 1.17 -8.81 -9.58
N GLU A 194 0.99 -8.24 -8.40
CA GLU A 194 1.20 -8.94 -7.13
C GLU A 194 -0.13 -9.19 -6.44
N THR A 195 -0.21 -10.28 -5.69
CA THR A 195 -1.29 -10.52 -4.73
C THR A 195 -0.70 -11.14 -3.48
N ARG A 196 -0.95 -10.51 -2.32
CA ARG A 196 -0.41 -10.93 -1.02
C ARG A 196 -1.53 -11.09 -0.01
N HIS A 197 -1.45 -12.16 0.78
CA HIS A 197 -2.36 -12.39 1.90
C HIS A 197 -1.86 -11.61 3.12
N VAL A 198 -2.27 -10.35 3.19
CA VAL A 198 -1.81 -9.36 4.18
C VAL A 198 -2.05 -9.83 5.62
N LEU A 199 -3.18 -10.49 5.87
CA LEU A 199 -3.51 -11.02 7.20
C LEU A 199 -2.47 -12.05 7.68
N ASP A 200 -2.02 -12.92 6.77
CA ASP A 200 -1.07 -13.99 7.12
C ASP A 200 0.35 -13.44 7.20
N ASP A 201 0.69 -12.52 6.28
CA ASP A 201 1.97 -11.81 6.34
C ASP A 201 2.10 -11.01 7.65
N TYR A 202 1.02 -10.40 8.14
CA TYR A 202 1.02 -9.74 9.45
C TYR A 202 1.23 -10.73 10.60
N ARG A 203 0.39 -11.77 10.68
CA ARG A 203 0.46 -12.80 11.73
C ARG A 203 1.84 -13.43 11.81
N ARG A 204 2.45 -13.70 10.66
CA ARG A 204 3.78 -14.32 10.56
C ARG A 204 4.90 -13.42 11.08
N LEU A 205 4.81 -12.10 10.85
CA LEU A 205 5.92 -11.17 11.13
C LEU A 205 5.76 -10.37 12.42
N PHE A 206 4.54 -10.10 12.85
CA PHE A 206 4.23 -9.38 14.09
C PHE A 206 3.67 -10.29 15.18
N GLY A 207 3.11 -11.44 14.82
CA GLY A 207 2.35 -12.27 15.74
C GLY A 207 0.93 -11.71 16.00
N GLY A 208 0.02 -12.59 16.39
CA GLY A 208 -1.35 -12.20 16.72
C GLY A 208 -2.16 -11.67 15.52
N ASP A 209 -3.37 -11.19 15.81
CA ASP A 209 -4.24 -10.60 14.80
C ASP A 209 -3.99 -9.09 14.66
N PRO A 210 -3.97 -8.57 13.42
CA PRO A 210 -3.74 -7.16 13.17
C PRO A 210 -4.92 -6.31 13.68
N PRO A 211 -4.66 -5.08 14.15
CA PRO A 211 -5.64 -4.01 14.14
C PRO A 211 -6.19 -3.76 12.72
N PRO A 212 -7.25 -2.95 12.58
CA PRO A 212 -7.74 -2.56 11.27
C PRO A 212 -6.64 -1.87 10.44
N VAL A 213 -6.66 -2.08 9.12
CA VAL A 213 -5.85 -1.27 8.19
C VAL A 213 -6.30 0.17 8.32
N ALA A 214 -5.34 1.09 8.40
CA ALA A 214 -5.55 2.54 8.45
C ALA A 214 -5.30 3.24 7.10
N GLY A 215 -4.57 2.57 6.20
CA GLY A 215 -4.33 3.04 4.85
C GLY A 215 -3.29 2.22 4.10
N VAL A 216 -3.12 2.58 2.83
CA VAL A 216 -2.10 2.04 1.94
C VAL A 216 -1.22 3.19 1.44
N ALA A 217 0.07 2.94 1.24
CA ALA A 217 0.96 3.91 0.62
C ALA A 217 1.75 3.29 -0.52
N VAL A 218 2.17 4.11 -1.47
CA VAL A 218 3.22 3.76 -2.43
C VAL A 218 4.42 4.65 -2.21
N MET A 219 5.62 4.10 -2.45
CA MET A 219 6.85 4.86 -2.29
C MET A 219 7.92 4.38 -3.25
N THR A 220 8.57 5.35 -3.87
CA THR A 220 9.84 5.20 -4.59
C THR A 220 10.80 6.22 -3.99
N ASP A 221 11.98 5.78 -3.59
CA ASP A 221 12.90 6.55 -2.78
C ASP A 221 14.36 6.28 -3.12
N THR A 222 15.17 7.32 -2.95
CA THR A 222 16.58 7.35 -3.35
C THR A 222 17.43 8.24 -2.44
N ASP A 223 16.92 8.63 -1.26
CA ASP A 223 17.59 9.59 -0.38
C ASP A 223 18.83 9.03 0.31
N ASP A 224 18.90 7.71 0.53
CA ASP A 224 20.02 7.06 1.20
C ASP A 224 21.22 6.78 0.26
N THR A 225 20.94 6.33 -0.95
CA THR A 225 21.92 6.00 -2.01
C THR A 225 22.29 7.20 -2.87
N GLY A 226 21.44 8.23 -2.87
CA GLY A 226 21.52 9.40 -3.74
C GLY A 226 21.31 9.08 -5.22
N GLU A 227 20.71 7.93 -5.54
CA GLU A 227 20.47 7.46 -6.90
C GLU A 227 19.21 8.10 -7.51
N ARG A 228 18.72 7.52 -8.62
CA ARG A 228 17.48 7.89 -9.28
C ARG A 228 16.64 6.65 -9.52
N ALA A 229 15.33 6.76 -9.34
CA ALA A 229 14.38 5.69 -9.62
C ALA A 229 13.12 6.24 -10.28
N VAL A 230 12.57 5.45 -11.20
CA VAL A 230 11.22 5.64 -11.73
C VAL A 230 10.43 4.37 -11.54
N ALA A 231 9.21 4.49 -11.03
CA ALA A 231 8.25 3.40 -10.97
C ALA A 231 6.85 3.88 -11.33
N TRP A 232 6.01 2.92 -11.70
CA TRP A 232 4.60 3.14 -11.98
C TRP A 232 3.78 2.17 -11.14
N TYR A 233 2.62 2.64 -10.68
CA TYR A 233 1.68 1.91 -9.84
C TYR A 233 0.27 1.99 -10.44
N ASP A 234 -0.49 0.91 -10.33
CA ASP A 234 -1.90 0.86 -10.73
C ASP A 234 -2.65 -0.29 -10.03
N ALA A 235 -3.97 -0.28 -10.11
CA ALA A 235 -4.87 -1.36 -9.72
C ALA A 235 -4.67 -1.88 -8.29
N LEU A 236 -4.39 -0.98 -7.34
CA LEU A 236 -4.35 -1.33 -5.91
C LEU A 236 -5.77 -1.60 -5.43
N ALA A 237 -6.03 -2.80 -4.91
CA ALA A 237 -7.32 -3.17 -4.36
C ALA A 237 -7.20 -4.25 -3.28
N PHE A 238 -8.09 -4.22 -2.30
CA PHE A 238 -8.29 -5.33 -1.37
C PHE A 238 -9.37 -6.28 -1.88
N LEU A 239 -9.09 -7.59 -1.81
CA LEU A 239 -10.00 -8.64 -2.26
C LEU A 239 -10.74 -9.26 -1.06
N PRO A 240 -12.03 -9.60 -1.21
CA PRO A 240 -12.79 -10.22 -0.14
C PRO A 240 -12.23 -11.60 0.23
N ALA A 241 -12.51 -12.02 1.46
CA ALA A 241 -12.36 -13.41 1.87
C ALA A 241 -13.24 -14.30 0.99
N GLU A 242 -12.74 -15.50 0.70
CA GLU A 242 -13.48 -16.53 -0.05
C GLU A 242 -14.53 -17.22 0.81
#